data_AF-A0A7R9YAV3-F1
#
_entry.id   AF-A0A7R9YAV3-F1
#
_cell.length_a   1.000
_cell.length_b   1.000
_cell.length_c   1.000
_cell.angle_alpha   90.00
_cell.angle_beta   90.00
_cell.angle_gamma   90.00
#
_symmetry.space_group_name_H-M   'P 1'
#
loop_
_entity.id
_entity.type
_entity.pdbx_description
1 polymer ?
#
loop_
_entity_poly.entity_id
_entity_poly.type
_entity_poly.pdbx_seq_one_letter_code
_entity_poly.pdbx_strand_id
1 'polypeptide(L)'
;MASDDATYSVAVESRLKRSRPEAVALPADVDEGVELWRIARDLQTHLKPRTRWHKYRLRRNVFFACDAVDFLVTERYASSRQQATELGKKLQEAQLIEHSCRTDKPFSDSESAFRFREPTLARQSSLLAQTFQDDDESSCDEASGAEEVKGEDADDDDLSRMVTAVKDEARRLRHEVRSLRAARMQAECQTGAWKLVCAVVVAGFVFQLVGWKYGSAAISLVGVAAYNYANVETSMQMANEMCPSVADSGVCEDFGSPLVLPSAPGRLRRQPSVIRERVRRLRGGLEREHPDLDSRVFTDDYLKNVLAQPDKKNATQPRSVGYALEKLKNAVRFQKQQQVRPPEELTEYLKTGSLYWYGYDTHGRPVLWVRPSKKDYSKFSLDAELQMHNLMIDYGIRNLLHDKVTTFCICADTGAMGLTQVRPSLMRGILNIVTKAHPDRLGALYAGPVNPALKTVHAMMSSVMPANLRRKINLCSDAREDLKGLLLPPEGDITPGNEYAAIPDFLGGTKSHAEVFDENGDFSFQKMHEFMVVRRNEVIHRKND
;
A
#
# COMPACT_ATOMS: atom_id res chain seq x y z
N MET A 1 -46.04 -29.10 29.71
CA MET A 1 -45.53 -27.73 29.88
C MET A 1 -44.82 -27.38 28.58
N ALA A 2 -45.57 -26.80 27.66
CA ALA A 2 -45.15 -26.48 26.30
C ALA A 2 -45.79 -25.13 25.95
N SER A 3 -44.96 -24.12 25.74
CA SER A 3 -45.19 -22.92 24.90
C SER A 3 -44.12 -21.91 25.29
N ASP A 4 -43.31 -21.46 24.34
CA ASP A 4 -42.77 -20.08 24.21
C ASP A 4 -41.60 -20.01 23.21
N ASP A 5 -41.67 -20.74 22.09
CA ASP A 5 -40.64 -20.71 21.03
C ASP A 5 -41.17 -20.21 19.67
N ALA A 6 -42.41 -19.69 19.63
CA ALA A 6 -43.06 -19.30 18.38
C ALA A 6 -42.91 -17.81 18.01
N THR A 7 -42.44 -16.96 18.92
CA THR A 7 -42.52 -15.50 18.72
C THR A 7 -41.27 -14.89 18.07
N TYR A 8 -40.13 -15.61 18.02
CA TYR A 8 -38.88 -15.07 17.47
C TYR A 8 -38.72 -15.27 15.94
N SER A 9 -39.47 -16.19 15.33
CA SER A 9 -39.36 -16.49 13.89
C SER A 9 -40.08 -15.47 12.99
N VAL A 10 -41.15 -14.83 13.48
CA VAL A 10 -42.00 -13.93 12.67
C VAL A 10 -41.37 -12.54 12.45
N ALA A 11 -40.41 -12.13 13.29
CA ALA A 11 -39.77 -10.81 13.21
C ALA A 11 -38.64 -10.72 12.16
N VAL A 12 -38.10 -11.85 11.70
CA VAL A 12 -37.01 -11.88 10.69
C VAL A 12 -37.56 -12.00 9.26
N GLU A 13 -38.68 -12.71 9.06
CA GLU A 13 -39.31 -12.82 7.73
C GLU A 13 -40.03 -11.54 7.27
N SER A 14 -40.44 -10.67 8.21
CA SER A 14 -41.18 -9.43 7.91
C SER A 14 -40.28 -8.28 7.42
N ARG A 15 -38.95 -8.39 7.54
CA ARG A 15 -37.99 -7.36 7.06
C ARG A 15 -37.42 -7.58 5.66
N LEU A 16 -37.69 -8.72 5.03
CA LEU A 16 -37.22 -9.06 3.67
C LEU A 16 -38.27 -8.87 2.57
N LYS A 17 -39.51 -8.50 2.94
CA LYS A 17 -40.56 -8.11 1.97
C LYS A 17 -40.49 -6.61 1.65
N ARG A 18 -39.33 -6.11 1.20
CA ARG A 18 -39.34 -4.90 0.36
C ARG A 18 -39.70 -5.35 -1.04
N SER A 19 -40.84 -4.88 -1.52
CA SER A 19 -41.37 -5.06 -2.87
C SER A 19 -40.27 -4.85 -3.92
N ARG A 20 -39.77 -5.96 -4.49
CA ARG A 20 -38.97 -5.96 -5.71
C ARG A 20 -39.96 -6.16 -6.87
N PRO A 21 -39.90 -5.34 -7.93
CA PRO A 21 -40.90 -5.37 -9.00
C PRO A 21 -40.96 -6.74 -9.67
N GLU A 22 -42.14 -7.06 -10.23
CA GLU A 22 -42.37 -8.17 -11.16
C GLU A 22 -41.25 -8.28 -12.18
N ALA A 23 -40.96 -9.50 -12.65
CA ALA A 23 -39.86 -9.81 -13.57
C ALA A 23 -39.82 -8.83 -14.76
N VAL A 24 -38.99 -7.78 -14.61
CA VAL A 24 -38.83 -6.73 -15.60
C VAL A 24 -37.99 -7.32 -16.72
N ALA A 25 -38.53 -7.37 -17.93
CA ALA A 25 -37.74 -7.59 -19.13
C ALA A 25 -36.60 -6.56 -19.15
N LEU A 26 -35.36 -7.04 -19.27
CA LEU A 26 -34.16 -6.21 -19.18
C LEU A 26 -34.31 -4.96 -20.07
N PRO A 27 -34.12 -3.74 -19.53
CA PRO A 27 -34.04 -2.53 -20.35
C PRO A 27 -32.97 -2.71 -21.43
N ALA A 28 -33.27 -2.31 -22.66
CA ALA A 28 -32.43 -2.59 -23.84
C ALA A 28 -31.05 -1.88 -23.82
N ASP A 29 -30.82 -1.02 -22.83
CA ASP A 29 -29.68 -0.12 -22.68
C ASP A 29 -28.68 -0.53 -21.58
N VAL A 30 -28.95 -1.57 -20.79
CA VAL A 30 -28.03 -2.02 -19.73
C VAL A 30 -26.95 -2.95 -20.31
N ASP A 31 -25.67 -2.64 -20.04
CA ASP A 31 -24.52 -3.47 -20.43
C ASP A 31 -24.69 -4.91 -19.87
N GLU A 32 -24.93 -5.87 -20.77
CA GLU A 32 -25.14 -7.29 -20.46
C GLU A 32 -23.98 -7.86 -19.60
N GLY A 33 -22.77 -7.32 -19.75
CA GLY A 33 -21.61 -7.72 -18.95
C GLY A 33 -21.70 -7.34 -17.47
N VAL A 34 -22.27 -6.17 -17.15
CA VAL A 34 -22.42 -5.68 -15.77
C VAL A 34 -23.46 -6.51 -15.02
N GLU A 35 -24.57 -6.82 -15.69
CA GLU A 35 -25.64 -7.64 -15.12
C GLU A 35 -25.20 -9.08 -14.86
N LEU A 36 -24.49 -9.71 -15.82
CA LEU A 36 -23.92 -11.04 -15.61
C LEU A 36 -22.94 -11.08 -14.43
N TRP A 37 -22.15 -10.03 -14.23
CA TRP A 37 -21.24 -9.94 -13.09
C TRP A 37 -21.98 -9.82 -11.75
N ARG A 38 -23.03 -8.99 -11.70
CA ARG A 38 -23.90 -8.87 -10.53
C ARG A 38 -24.52 -10.20 -10.15
N ILE A 39 -25.07 -10.92 -11.12
CA ILE A 39 -25.68 -12.25 -10.95
C ILE A 39 -24.63 -13.25 -10.43
N ALA A 40 -23.43 -13.26 -11.00
CA ALA A 40 -22.34 -14.14 -10.55
C ALA A 40 -21.93 -13.86 -9.10
N ARG A 41 -21.88 -12.58 -8.69
CA ARG A 41 -21.57 -12.20 -7.32
C ARG A 41 -22.66 -12.67 -6.35
N ASP A 42 -23.93 -12.46 -6.70
CA ASP A 42 -25.04 -12.86 -5.85
C ASP A 42 -25.08 -14.39 -5.69
N LEU A 43 -24.87 -15.13 -6.79
CA LEU A 43 -24.64 -16.59 -6.78
C LEU A 43 -23.50 -17.02 -5.84
N GLN A 44 -22.35 -16.32 -5.90
CA GLN A 44 -21.19 -16.63 -5.07
C GLN A 44 -21.48 -16.43 -3.57
N THR A 45 -22.21 -15.36 -3.24
CA THR A 45 -22.59 -15.07 -1.84
C THR A 45 -23.59 -16.08 -1.29
N HIS A 46 -24.55 -16.53 -2.10
CA HIS A 46 -25.60 -17.44 -1.67
C HIS A 46 -25.12 -18.90 -1.58
N LEU A 47 -24.47 -19.41 -2.63
CA LEU A 47 -24.07 -20.82 -2.71
C LEU A 47 -22.91 -21.18 -1.76
N LYS A 48 -22.22 -20.17 -1.20
CA LYS A 48 -21.05 -20.29 -0.31
C LYS A 48 -20.14 -21.45 -0.75
N PRO A 49 -19.41 -21.32 -1.87
CA PRO A 49 -18.58 -22.40 -2.41
C PRO A 49 -17.66 -22.98 -1.34
N ARG A 50 -17.73 -24.29 -1.13
CA ARG A 50 -16.92 -24.99 -0.14
C ARG A 50 -16.02 -25.99 -0.82
N THR A 51 -15.02 -26.44 -0.07
CA THR A 51 -14.25 -27.61 -0.48
C THR A 51 -15.11 -28.85 -0.25
N ARG A 52 -15.48 -29.57 -1.33
CA ARG A 52 -16.33 -30.75 -1.29
C ARG A 52 -15.65 -31.94 -1.97
N TRP A 53 -15.92 -33.15 -1.50
CA TRP A 53 -15.56 -34.37 -2.21
C TRP A 53 -16.55 -34.59 -3.34
N HIS A 54 -16.07 -34.77 -4.57
CA HIS A 54 -16.90 -35.07 -5.72
C HIS A 54 -16.17 -36.03 -6.66
N LYS A 55 -16.80 -37.15 -7.02
CA LYS A 55 -16.23 -38.24 -7.84
C LYS A 55 -14.83 -38.64 -7.37
N TYR A 56 -14.70 -38.95 -6.08
CA TYR A 56 -13.47 -39.43 -5.43
C TYR A 56 -12.28 -38.44 -5.45
N ARG A 57 -12.54 -37.15 -5.72
CA ARG A 57 -11.51 -36.10 -5.62
C ARG A 57 -12.00 -34.95 -4.74
N LEU A 58 -11.11 -34.46 -3.89
CA LEU A 58 -11.35 -33.25 -3.10
C LEU A 58 -11.24 -32.01 -4.01
N ARG A 59 -12.33 -31.26 -4.17
CA ARG A 59 -12.38 -30.07 -5.00
C ARG A 59 -12.61 -28.84 -4.13
N ARG A 60 -11.74 -27.83 -4.25
CA ARG A 60 -11.81 -26.59 -3.47
C ARG A 60 -12.71 -25.57 -4.17
N ASN A 61 -13.50 -24.83 -3.38
CA ASN A 61 -14.34 -23.71 -3.82
C ASN A 61 -15.28 -24.06 -4.99
N VAL A 62 -16.01 -25.17 -4.87
CA VAL A 62 -16.96 -25.62 -5.90
C VAL A 62 -18.41 -25.46 -5.46
N PHE A 63 -19.31 -25.34 -6.44
CA PHE A 63 -20.76 -25.41 -6.31
C PHE A 63 -21.35 -26.34 -7.38
N PHE A 64 -22.55 -26.88 -7.17
CA PHE A 64 -23.21 -27.72 -8.18
C PHE A 64 -24.11 -26.89 -9.10
N ALA A 65 -24.19 -27.27 -10.38
CA ALA A 65 -24.98 -26.52 -11.35
C ALA A 65 -26.48 -26.53 -11.03
N CYS A 66 -27.01 -27.65 -10.51
CA CYS A 66 -28.41 -27.73 -10.04
C CYS A 66 -28.70 -26.69 -8.93
N ASP A 67 -27.82 -26.57 -7.93
CA ASP A 67 -27.99 -25.59 -6.84
C ASP A 67 -28.01 -24.15 -7.38
N ALA A 68 -27.18 -23.86 -8.39
CA ALA A 68 -27.17 -22.56 -9.05
C ALA A 68 -28.44 -22.31 -9.87
N VAL A 69 -28.97 -23.32 -10.55
CA VAL A 69 -30.24 -23.23 -11.27
C VAL A 69 -31.40 -22.96 -10.30
N ASP A 70 -31.43 -23.67 -9.17
CA ASP A 70 -32.43 -23.47 -8.12
C ASP A 70 -32.41 -22.04 -7.60
N PHE A 71 -31.21 -21.51 -7.33
CA PHE A 71 -31.04 -20.12 -6.90
C PHE A 71 -31.53 -19.12 -7.96
N LEU A 72 -31.13 -19.29 -9.22
CA LEU A 72 -31.50 -18.37 -10.31
C LEU A 72 -33.02 -18.30 -10.52
N VAL A 73 -33.72 -19.42 -10.35
CA VAL A 73 -35.19 -19.46 -10.41
C VAL A 73 -35.82 -18.86 -9.14
N THR A 74 -35.30 -19.22 -7.96
CA THR A 74 -35.84 -18.76 -6.66
C THR A 74 -35.75 -17.25 -6.51
N GLU A 75 -34.61 -16.66 -6.88
CA GLU A 75 -34.39 -15.20 -6.83
C GLU A 75 -34.95 -14.46 -8.06
N ARG A 76 -35.68 -15.16 -8.94
CA ARG A 76 -36.33 -14.61 -10.13
C ARG A 76 -35.36 -13.98 -11.16
N TYR A 77 -34.10 -14.40 -11.18
CA TYR A 77 -33.19 -14.08 -12.30
C TYR A 77 -33.58 -14.82 -13.59
N ALA A 78 -34.30 -15.94 -13.46
CA ALA A 78 -34.88 -16.69 -14.56
C ALA A 78 -36.30 -17.16 -14.21
N SER A 79 -37.20 -17.14 -15.19
CA SER A 79 -38.60 -17.56 -15.04
C SER A 79 -38.77 -19.09 -15.07
N SER A 80 -37.77 -19.81 -15.57
CA SER A 80 -37.77 -21.27 -15.68
C SER A 80 -36.37 -21.85 -15.51
N ARG A 81 -36.28 -23.15 -15.18
CA ARG A 81 -35.00 -23.88 -15.08
C ARG A 81 -34.23 -23.91 -16.42
N GLN A 82 -34.95 -23.93 -17.54
CA GLN A 82 -34.35 -23.86 -18.86
C GLN A 82 -33.68 -22.51 -19.10
N GLN A 83 -34.38 -21.41 -18.79
CA GLN A 83 -33.82 -20.06 -18.87
C GLN A 83 -32.66 -19.86 -17.88
N ALA A 84 -32.74 -20.44 -16.68
CA ALA A 84 -31.64 -20.44 -15.71
C ALA A 84 -30.40 -21.19 -16.25
N THR A 85 -30.62 -22.28 -16.98
CA THR A 85 -29.52 -23.03 -17.63
C THR A 85 -28.87 -22.21 -18.74
N GLU A 86 -29.65 -21.49 -19.56
CA GLU A 86 -29.13 -20.57 -20.58
C GLU A 86 -28.35 -19.41 -19.95
N LEU A 87 -28.87 -18.83 -18.86
CA LEU A 87 -28.16 -17.81 -18.11
C LEU A 87 -26.84 -18.33 -17.51
N GLY A 88 -26.84 -19.56 -16.98
CA GLY A 88 -25.63 -20.23 -16.53
C GLY A 88 -24.60 -20.45 -17.66
N LYS A 89 -25.05 -20.76 -18.88
CA LYS A 89 -24.16 -20.82 -20.06
C LYS A 89 -23.58 -19.46 -20.40
N LYS A 90 -24.39 -18.39 -20.37
CA LYS A 90 -23.90 -17.01 -20.55
C LYS A 90 -22.85 -16.63 -19.51
N LEU A 91 -23.05 -17.00 -18.24
CA LEU A 91 -22.05 -16.80 -17.18
C LEU A 91 -20.74 -17.56 -17.46
N GLN A 92 -20.83 -18.75 -18.05
CA GLN A 92 -19.67 -19.55 -18.42
C GLN A 92 -18.93 -18.97 -19.65
N GLU A 93 -19.66 -18.56 -20.69
CA GLU A 93 -19.12 -17.88 -21.88
C GLU A 93 -18.44 -16.57 -21.51
N ALA A 94 -19.05 -15.83 -20.59
CA ALA A 94 -18.46 -14.64 -19.98
C ALA A 94 -17.28 -14.97 -19.05
N GLN A 95 -16.84 -16.23 -18.93
CA GLN A 95 -15.71 -16.66 -18.08
C GLN A 95 -15.84 -16.25 -16.60
N LEU A 96 -17.07 -16.11 -16.08
CA LEU A 96 -17.33 -15.82 -14.67
C LEU A 96 -17.39 -17.10 -13.84
N ILE A 97 -17.83 -18.19 -14.47
CA ILE A 97 -17.84 -19.54 -13.90
C ILE A 97 -17.18 -20.51 -14.87
N GLU A 98 -16.57 -21.57 -14.35
CA GLU A 98 -16.01 -22.64 -15.18
C GLU A 98 -16.23 -24.01 -14.54
N HIS A 99 -16.35 -25.03 -15.37
CA HIS A 99 -16.53 -26.39 -14.89
C HIS A 99 -15.23 -26.92 -14.27
N SER A 100 -15.34 -27.53 -13.09
CA SER A 100 -14.18 -27.84 -12.22
C SER A 100 -13.23 -28.91 -12.76
N CYS A 101 -13.66 -29.74 -13.72
CA CYS A 101 -12.86 -30.86 -14.24
C CYS A 101 -12.57 -30.78 -15.74
N ARG A 102 -13.39 -30.04 -16.50
CA ARG A 102 -13.47 -30.11 -17.95
C ARG A 102 -13.89 -28.75 -18.45
N THR A 103 -12.95 -27.95 -18.93
CA THR A 103 -13.20 -26.56 -19.36
C THR A 103 -14.14 -26.47 -20.56
N ASP A 104 -14.27 -27.56 -21.32
CA ASP A 104 -15.12 -27.74 -22.49
C ASP A 104 -16.57 -28.13 -22.16
N LYS A 105 -16.86 -28.56 -20.92
CA LYS A 105 -18.20 -29.01 -20.57
C LYS A 105 -19.14 -27.81 -20.38
N PRO A 106 -20.24 -27.70 -21.14
CA PRO A 106 -21.19 -26.60 -21.01
C PRO A 106 -21.98 -26.70 -19.70
N PHE A 107 -22.45 -25.55 -19.22
CA PHE A 107 -23.35 -25.45 -18.08
C PHE A 107 -24.68 -26.11 -18.40
N SER A 108 -25.08 -27.04 -17.53
CA SER A 108 -26.32 -27.81 -17.65
C SER A 108 -26.87 -28.11 -16.26
N ASP A 109 -28.19 -28.04 -16.09
CA ASP A 109 -28.90 -28.41 -14.87
C ASP A 109 -28.62 -29.88 -14.50
N SER A 110 -27.60 -30.09 -13.68
CA SER A 110 -27.03 -31.38 -13.36
C SER A 110 -26.15 -31.25 -12.12
N GLU A 111 -25.78 -32.37 -11.50
CA GLU A 111 -24.82 -32.42 -10.38
C GLU A 111 -23.35 -32.18 -10.82
N SER A 112 -23.14 -31.49 -11.94
CA SER A 112 -21.80 -31.13 -12.40
C SER A 112 -21.25 -30.00 -11.51
N ALA A 113 -20.00 -30.16 -11.05
CA ALA A 113 -19.36 -29.19 -10.18
C ALA A 113 -18.69 -28.06 -10.99
N PHE A 114 -19.03 -26.83 -10.67
CA PHE A 114 -18.48 -25.59 -11.22
C PHE A 114 -17.73 -24.81 -10.13
N ARG A 115 -16.89 -23.88 -10.55
CA ARG A 115 -16.21 -22.92 -9.67
C ARG A 115 -16.27 -21.52 -10.27
N PHE A 116 -16.24 -20.51 -9.42
CA PHE A 116 -16.12 -19.12 -9.87
C PHE A 116 -14.70 -18.85 -10.34
N ARG A 117 -14.54 -18.16 -11.46
CA ARG A 117 -13.25 -17.64 -11.89
C ARG A 117 -12.95 -16.35 -11.14
N GLU A 118 -11.70 -16.21 -10.70
CA GLU A 118 -11.21 -14.90 -10.28
C GLU A 118 -11.14 -13.99 -11.52
N PRO A 119 -11.78 -12.81 -11.50
CA PRO A 119 -11.75 -11.96 -12.67
C PRO A 119 -10.32 -11.47 -12.91
N THR A 120 -9.88 -11.51 -14.16
CA THR A 120 -8.57 -11.00 -14.57
C THR A 120 -8.46 -9.52 -14.21
N LEU A 121 -7.28 -9.06 -13.74
CA LEU A 121 -7.04 -7.68 -13.29
C LEU A 121 -7.48 -6.61 -14.31
N ALA A 122 -7.35 -6.90 -15.61
CA ALA A 122 -7.79 -6.02 -16.70
C ALA A 122 -9.32 -5.85 -16.74
N ARG A 123 -10.08 -6.92 -16.49
CA ARG A 123 -11.55 -6.92 -16.50
C ARG A 123 -12.14 -6.32 -15.23
N GLN A 124 -11.50 -6.54 -14.07
CA GLN A 124 -11.81 -5.79 -12.84
C GLN A 124 -11.65 -4.28 -13.05
N SER A 125 -10.59 -3.86 -13.75
CA SER A 125 -10.33 -2.44 -14.02
C SER A 125 -11.34 -1.82 -14.99
N SER A 126 -11.78 -2.56 -16.02
CA SER A 126 -12.79 -2.10 -17.00
C SER A 126 -14.19 -2.02 -16.41
N LEU A 127 -14.63 -3.04 -15.68
CA LEU A 127 -15.96 -3.07 -15.05
C LEU A 127 -16.08 -2.02 -13.94
N LEU A 128 -15.00 -1.79 -13.18
CA LEU A 128 -14.96 -0.70 -12.21
C LEU A 128 -15.01 0.66 -12.91
N ALA A 129 -14.26 0.85 -14.01
CA ALA A 129 -14.27 2.11 -14.75
C ALA A 129 -15.65 2.48 -15.30
N GLN A 130 -16.44 1.52 -15.78
CA GLN A 130 -17.80 1.76 -16.27
C GLN A 130 -18.76 2.15 -15.13
N THR A 131 -18.69 1.49 -13.98
CA THR A 131 -19.49 1.87 -12.79
C THR A 131 -19.13 3.25 -12.21
N PHE A 132 -18.02 3.86 -12.65
CA PHE A 132 -17.62 5.21 -12.25
C PHE A 132 -17.95 6.28 -13.31
N GLN A 133 -18.40 5.91 -14.52
CA GLN A 133 -18.73 6.87 -15.57
C GLN A 133 -20.20 7.32 -15.54
N ASP A 134 -21.11 6.48 -15.02
CA ASP A 134 -22.55 6.80 -14.99
C ASP A 134 -22.95 7.86 -13.92
N ASP A 135 -22.04 8.21 -13.00
CA ASP A 135 -22.31 9.20 -11.94
C ASP A 135 -21.77 10.62 -12.25
N ASP A 136 -20.97 10.81 -13.31
CA ASP A 136 -20.21 12.06 -13.55
C ASP A 136 -20.67 12.89 -14.79
N GLU A 137 -21.57 12.39 -15.66
CA GLU A 137 -22.04 13.14 -16.86
C GLU A 137 -23.49 13.70 -16.77
N SER A 138 -24.13 13.66 -15.60
CA SER A 138 -25.44 14.33 -15.39
C SER A 138 -25.30 15.50 -14.41
N SER A 139 -24.88 16.67 -14.91
CA SER A 139 -25.26 18.02 -14.47
C SER A 139 -24.13 19.05 -14.58
N CYS A 140 -23.93 19.58 -15.79
CA CYS A 140 -23.44 20.95 -15.94
C CYS A 140 -23.70 21.48 -17.36
N ASP A 141 -24.98 21.56 -17.72
CA ASP A 141 -25.46 22.51 -18.72
C ASP A 141 -26.46 23.44 -18.02
N GLU A 142 -25.99 24.64 -17.67
CA GLU A 142 -26.75 25.91 -17.63
C GLU A 142 -25.94 26.98 -16.87
N ALA A 143 -25.20 27.80 -17.62
CA ALA A 143 -24.93 29.20 -17.30
C ALA A 143 -24.28 29.88 -18.52
N SER A 144 -25.08 30.18 -19.54
CA SER A 144 -24.72 31.15 -20.57
C SER A 144 -25.01 32.56 -20.06
N GLY A 145 -24.03 33.45 -20.16
CA GLY A 145 -24.23 34.87 -19.89
C GLY A 145 -22.97 35.57 -19.40
N ALA A 146 -22.01 35.81 -20.30
CA ALA A 146 -21.02 36.87 -20.09
C ALA A 146 -20.65 37.48 -21.44
N GLU A 147 -20.81 38.80 -21.49
CA GLU A 147 -20.62 39.70 -22.63
C GLU A 147 -19.22 39.62 -23.24
N GLU A 148 -19.21 39.69 -24.57
CA GLU A 148 -18.04 39.78 -25.42
C GLU A 148 -17.46 41.21 -25.33
N VAL A 149 -16.40 41.38 -24.53
CA VAL A 149 -15.56 42.58 -24.54
C VAL A 149 -14.43 42.37 -25.55
N LYS A 150 -14.50 43.08 -26.67
CA LYS A 150 -13.39 43.22 -27.64
C LYS A 150 -12.25 43.99 -26.99
N GLY A 151 -11.07 43.36 -26.91
CA GLY A 151 -9.84 43.97 -26.44
C GLY A 151 -8.61 43.42 -27.17
N GLU A 152 -8.10 44.25 -28.07
CA GLU A 152 -6.72 44.45 -28.53
C GLU A 152 -5.79 43.24 -28.80
N ASP A 153 -5.39 43.16 -30.08
CA ASP A 153 -4.33 42.32 -30.64
C ASP A 153 -2.98 42.57 -29.93
N ALA A 154 -2.56 41.62 -29.10
CA ALA A 154 -1.20 41.58 -28.55
C ALA A 154 -0.58 40.19 -28.78
N ASP A 155 0.39 40.15 -29.70
CA ASP A 155 1.56 39.27 -29.78
C ASP A 155 1.36 37.74 -29.68
N ASP A 156 0.64 37.17 -30.66
CA ASP A 156 0.57 35.71 -30.90
C ASP A 156 1.95 35.09 -31.23
N ASP A 157 2.91 35.92 -31.67
CA ASP A 157 4.27 35.52 -32.04
C ASP A 157 5.15 35.15 -30.83
N ASP A 158 4.93 35.78 -29.67
CA ASP A 158 5.70 35.49 -28.44
C ASP A 158 5.22 34.21 -27.76
N LEU A 159 3.92 33.91 -27.85
CA LEU A 159 3.36 32.64 -27.37
C LEU A 159 3.89 31.47 -28.22
N SER A 160 3.99 31.64 -29.53
CA SER A 160 4.55 30.65 -30.46
C SER A 160 6.03 30.37 -30.16
N ARG A 161 6.83 31.42 -29.85
CA ARG A 161 8.25 31.27 -29.43
C ARG A 161 8.39 30.53 -28.11
N MET A 162 7.55 30.83 -27.12
CA MET A 162 7.55 30.13 -25.84
C MET A 162 7.19 28.65 -25.98
N VAL A 163 6.17 28.33 -26.77
CA VAL A 163 5.76 26.93 -27.04
C VAL A 163 6.88 26.16 -27.74
N THR A 164 7.61 26.80 -28.65
CA THR A 164 8.72 26.17 -29.38
C THR A 164 9.91 25.91 -28.44
N ALA A 165 10.27 26.88 -27.59
CA ALA A 165 11.33 26.72 -26.59
C ALA A 165 11.04 25.57 -25.59
N VAL A 166 9.79 25.45 -25.13
CA VAL A 166 9.37 24.34 -24.24
C VAL A 166 9.45 22.99 -24.95
N LYS A 167 9.09 22.92 -26.24
CA LYS A 167 9.19 21.69 -27.03
C LYS A 167 10.63 21.24 -27.23
N ASP A 168 11.56 22.17 -27.45
CA ASP A 168 12.98 21.86 -27.65
C ASP A 168 13.67 21.43 -26.35
N GLU A 169 13.35 22.06 -25.22
CA GLU A 169 13.86 21.61 -23.91
C GLU A 169 13.34 20.21 -23.55
N ALA A 170 12.08 19.90 -23.90
CA ALA A 170 11.54 18.55 -23.75
C ALA A 170 12.22 17.52 -24.67
N ARG A 171 12.70 17.92 -25.87
CA ARG A 171 13.50 17.02 -26.73
C ARG A 171 14.89 16.78 -26.13
N ARG A 172 15.54 17.82 -25.61
CA ARG A 172 16.85 17.73 -24.95
C ARG A 172 16.83 16.76 -23.77
N LEU A 173 15.86 16.91 -22.86
CA LEU A 173 15.71 16.03 -21.70
C LEU A 173 15.43 14.57 -22.09
N ARG A 174 14.69 14.34 -23.19
CA ARG A 174 14.47 12.98 -23.72
C ARG A 174 15.75 12.33 -24.24
N HIS A 175 16.64 13.11 -24.86
CA HIS A 175 17.95 12.62 -25.29
C HIS A 175 18.84 12.28 -24.09
N GLU A 176 18.84 13.11 -23.05
CA GLU A 176 19.63 12.90 -21.84
C GLU A 176 19.16 11.68 -21.04
N VAL A 177 17.85 11.44 -20.94
CA VAL A 177 17.31 10.22 -20.32
C VAL A 177 17.67 8.97 -21.13
N ARG A 178 17.74 9.07 -22.47
CA ARG A 178 18.18 7.95 -23.32
C ARG A 178 19.67 7.65 -23.16
N SER A 179 20.53 8.67 -23.07
CA SER A 179 21.97 8.47 -22.85
C SER A 179 22.26 7.87 -21.47
N LEU A 180 21.58 8.33 -20.42
CA LEU A 180 21.71 7.77 -19.07
C LEU A 180 21.22 6.31 -18.98
N ARG A 181 20.16 5.95 -19.72
CA ARG A 181 19.72 4.54 -19.82
C ARG A 181 20.72 3.66 -20.55
N ALA A 182 21.34 4.17 -21.62
CA ALA A 182 22.39 3.45 -22.35
C ALA A 182 23.62 3.23 -21.46
N ALA A 183 24.08 4.27 -20.74
CA ALA A 183 25.19 4.18 -19.79
C ALA A 183 24.90 3.18 -18.66
N ARG A 184 23.67 3.17 -18.13
CA ARG A 184 23.25 2.21 -17.11
C ARG A 184 23.24 0.77 -17.64
N MET A 185 22.76 0.52 -18.85
CA MET A 185 22.81 -0.81 -19.48
C MET A 185 24.25 -1.29 -19.65
N GLN A 186 25.18 -0.39 -19.99
CA GLN A 186 26.58 -0.72 -20.16
C GLN A 186 27.25 -1.06 -18.81
N ALA A 187 26.92 -0.34 -17.74
CA ALA A 187 27.36 -0.64 -16.38
C ALA A 187 26.79 -1.98 -15.85
N GLU A 188 25.51 -2.26 -16.10
CA GLU A 188 24.88 -3.53 -15.72
C GLU A 188 25.49 -4.72 -16.48
N CYS A 189 25.87 -4.55 -17.75
CA CYS A 189 26.58 -5.55 -18.54
C CYS A 189 27.98 -5.87 -17.94
N GLN A 190 28.73 -4.84 -17.50
CA GLN A 190 30.03 -5.03 -16.84
C GLN A 190 29.89 -5.78 -15.50
N THR A 191 28.86 -5.47 -14.70
CA THR A 191 28.63 -6.21 -13.44
C THR A 191 28.18 -7.66 -13.66
N GLY A 192 27.52 -7.96 -14.78
CA GLY A 192 27.17 -9.33 -15.17
C GLY A 192 28.41 -10.19 -15.48
N ALA A 193 29.40 -9.60 -16.16
CA ALA A 193 30.68 -10.26 -16.44
C ALA A 193 31.45 -10.58 -15.15
N TRP A 194 31.48 -9.65 -14.18
CA TRP A 194 32.10 -9.88 -12.88
C TRP A 194 31.43 -11.00 -12.07
N LYS A 195 30.10 -11.11 -12.12
CA LYS A 195 29.37 -12.23 -11.47
C LYS A 195 29.72 -13.58 -12.08
N LEU A 196 29.92 -13.65 -13.40
CA LEU A 196 30.33 -14.87 -14.09
C LEU A 196 31.77 -15.26 -13.71
N VAL A 197 32.69 -14.29 -13.65
CA VAL A 197 34.07 -14.51 -13.20
C VAL A 197 34.10 -15.00 -11.75
N CYS A 198 33.37 -14.35 -10.83
CA CYS A 198 33.28 -14.82 -9.45
C CYS A 198 32.68 -16.23 -9.33
N ALA A 199 31.65 -16.56 -10.13
CA ALA A 199 31.06 -17.90 -10.13
C ALA A 199 32.05 -18.97 -10.60
N VAL A 200 32.87 -18.69 -11.62
CA VAL A 200 33.91 -19.59 -12.11
C VAL A 200 35.03 -19.76 -11.10
N VAL A 201 35.45 -18.67 -10.43
CA VAL A 201 36.48 -18.72 -9.37
C VAL A 201 36.00 -19.53 -8.17
N VAL A 202 34.75 -19.31 -7.72
CA VAL A 202 34.16 -20.08 -6.61
C VAL A 202 33.98 -21.55 -7.00
N ALA A 203 33.53 -21.84 -8.22
CA ALA A 203 33.43 -23.22 -8.70
C ALA A 203 34.79 -23.92 -8.75
N GLY A 204 35.85 -23.22 -9.21
CA GLY A 204 37.22 -23.74 -9.19
C GLY A 204 37.75 -24.00 -7.78
N PHE A 205 37.43 -23.12 -6.82
CA PHE A 205 37.83 -23.28 -5.43
C PHE A 205 37.11 -24.45 -4.74
N VAL A 206 35.81 -24.62 -5.00
CA VAL A 206 35.03 -25.77 -4.54
C VAL A 206 35.57 -27.06 -5.17
N PHE A 207 35.96 -27.04 -6.45
CA PHE A 207 36.54 -28.21 -7.13
C PHE A 207 37.91 -28.59 -6.56
N GLN A 208 38.76 -27.63 -6.19
CA GLN A 208 40.03 -27.91 -5.50
C GLN A 208 39.82 -28.50 -4.10
N LEU A 209 38.84 -28.00 -3.35
CA LEU A 209 38.51 -28.51 -2.01
C LEU A 209 37.90 -29.92 -2.04
N VAL A 210 37.10 -30.23 -3.06
CA VAL A 210 36.49 -31.55 -3.23
C VAL A 210 37.47 -32.56 -3.86
N GLY A 211 38.33 -32.10 -4.78
CA GLY A 211 39.37 -32.92 -5.42
C GLY A 211 40.45 -33.42 -4.47
N TRP A 212 40.68 -32.73 -3.34
CA TRP A 212 41.66 -33.16 -2.34
C TRP A 212 41.21 -34.38 -1.51
N LYS A 213 39.90 -34.67 -1.47
CA LYS A 213 39.34 -35.84 -0.76
C LYS A 213 39.23 -37.11 -1.61
N TYR A 214 39.41 -37.02 -2.92
CA TYR A 214 39.27 -38.17 -3.82
C TYR A 214 40.49 -38.27 -4.74
N GLY A 215 41.41 -39.15 -4.39
CA GLY A 215 42.66 -39.38 -5.11
C GLY A 215 42.47 -39.77 -6.58
N SER A 216 43.25 -39.10 -7.42
CA SER A 216 43.87 -39.56 -8.68
C SER A 216 43.03 -40.29 -9.73
N ALA A 217 41.84 -39.77 -10.08
CA ALA A 217 41.12 -40.21 -11.29
C ALA A 217 40.52 -39.05 -12.13
N ALA A 218 41.04 -37.82 -12.02
CA ALA A 218 40.47 -36.64 -12.68
C ALA A 218 41.49 -35.75 -13.41
N ILE A 219 42.55 -36.34 -14.00
CA ILE A 219 43.62 -35.56 -14.67
C ILE A 219 43.36 -35.32 -16.18
N SER A 220 42.35 -35.94 -16.80
CA SER A 220 42.15 -35.80 -18.25
C SER A 220 41.21 -34.66 -18.70
N LEU A 221 40.64 -33.87 -17.78
CA LEU A 221 39.71 -32.76 -18.13
C LEU A 221 40.28 -31.35 -17.90
N VAL A 222 41.44 -31.21 -17.26
CA VAL A 222 42.07 -29.91 -16.95
C VAL A 222 42.78 -29.30 -18.16
N GLY A 223 43.15 -30.12 -19.16
CA GLY A 223 43.87 -29.67 -20.37
C GLY A 223 43.06 -28.74 -21.29
N VAL A 224 41.72 -28.79 -21.26
CA VAL A 224 40.86 -27.97 -22.14
C VAL A 224 40.52 -26.60 -21.51
N ALA A 225 40.55 -26.50 -20.18
CA ALA A 225 40.30 -25.23 -19.49
C ALA A 225 41.53 -24.30 -19.48
N ALA A 226 42.74 -24.86 -19.44
CA ALA A 226 43.99 -24.08 -19.48
C ALA A 226 44.22 -23.38 -20.84
N TYR A 227 43.73 -23.97 -21.95
CA TYR A 227 43.84 -23.38 -23.28
C TYR A 227 42.95 -22.13 -23.48
N ASN A 228 41.82 -22.04 -22.76
CA ASN A 228 40.93 -20.87 -22.84
C ASN A 228 41.34 -19.72 -21.90
N TYR A 229 42.14 -19.99 -20.85
CA TYR A 229 42.60 -18.95 -19.93
C TYR A 229 43.71 -18.09 -20.55
N ALA A 230 44.60 -18.69 -21.36
CA ALA A 230 45.70 -18.00 -22.03
C ALA A 230 45.23 -16.98 -23.10
N ASN A 231 44.02 -17.09 -23.64
CA ASN A 231 43.47 -16.14 -24.62
C ASN A 231 42.76 -14.93 -23.98
N VAL A 232 42.40 -15.00 -22.70
CA VAL A 232 41.75 -13.90 -21.97
C VAL A 232 42.80 -12.92 -21.43
N GLU A 233 43.98 -13.41 -21.06
CA GLU A 233 45.08 -12.59 -20.51
C GLU A 233 45.69 -11.66 -21.57
N THR A 234 45.77 -12.10 -22.84
CA THR A 234 46.23 -11.28 -23.98
C THR A 234 45.25 -10.17 -24.34
N SER A 235 43.96 -10.33 -24.03
CA SER A 235 42.93 -9.31 -24.31
C SER A 235 42.87 -8.23 -23.24
N MET A 236 43.32 -8.51 -22.02
CA MET A 236 43.39 -7.52 -20.92
C MET A 236 44.64 -6.64 -20.98
N GLN A 237 45.75 -7.12 -21.57
CA GLN A 237 46.95 -6.30 -21.74
C GLN A 237 46.81 -5.20 -22.79
N MET A 238 45.98 -5.37 -23.83
CA MET A 238 45.76 -4.32 -24.84
C MET A 238 44.85 -3.17 -24.36
N ALA A 239 44.07 -3.37 -23.29
CA ALA A 239 43.17 -2.35 -22.76
C ALA A 239 43.85 -1.36 -21.79
N ASN A 240 45.06 -1.69 -21.30
CA ASN A 240 45.77 -0.90 -20.28
C ASN A 240 46.82 0.07 -20.86
N GLU A 241 47.02 0.10 -22.18
CA GLU A 241 48.01 0.98 -22.85
C GLU A 241 47.40 2.25 -23.47
N MET A 242 46.08 2.49 -23.36
CA MET A 242 45.41 3.68 -23.89
C MET A 242 44.85 4.58 -22.78
N CYS A 243 45.73 5.23 -22.02
CA CYS A 243 45.51 6.58 -21.44
C CYS A 243 46.76 7.06 -20.68
N PRO A 244 47.39 8.18 -21.05
CA PRO A 244 48.56 8.67 -20.34
C PRO A 244 48.16 9.40 -19.05
N SER A 245 48.88 9.06 -17.98
CA SER A 245 48.95 9.78 -16.72
C SER A 245 49.57 11.17 -16.92
N VAL A 246 48.98 12.21 -16.32
CA VAL A 246 49.70 13.44 -16.00
C VAL A 246 49.44 13.73 -14.52
N ALA A 247 50.51 13.59 -13.74
CA ALA A 247 50.65 14.15 -12.40
C ALA A 247 51.78 15.18 -12.42
N ASP A 248 51.65 16.16 -11.52
CA ASP A 248 52.61 17.17 -11.06
C ASP A 248 52.98 18.36 -11.95
N SER A 249 52.48 19.53 -11.54
CA SER A 249 53.34 20.56 -10.94
C SER A 249 52.50 21.61 -10.23
N GLY A 250 52.83 21.90 -8.97
CA GLY A 250 52.26 23.01 -8.22
C GLY A 250 53.04 24.30 -8.45
N VAL A 251 52.34 25.44 -8.45
CA VAL A 251 52.86 26.76 -8.06
C VAL A 251 51.67 27.57 -7.51
N CYS A 252 51.85 28.13 -6.32
CA CYS A 252 50.97 29.16 -5.74
C CYS A 252 51.29 30.50 -6.39
N GLU A 253 50.31 31.25 -6.88
CA GLU A 253 50.30 32.73 -6.83
C GLU A 253 48.85 33.26 -6.82
N ASP A 254 48.66 34.29 -6.00
CA ASP A 254 47.53 35.22 -5.91
C ASP A 254 47.11 35.78 -7.27
N PHE A 255 45.79 36.03 -7.47
CA PHE A 255 45.24 37.29 -8.01
C PHE A 255 43.70 37.19 -8.21
N GLY A 256 42.97 38.15 -7.64
CA GLY A 256 41.86 38.83 -8.32
C GLY A 256 40.44 38.21 -8.29
N SER A 257 39.59 38.81 -7.44
CA SER A 257 38.15 39.13 -7.59
C SER A 257 37.18 38.13 -8.27
N PRO A 258 36.04 37.78 -7.64
CA PRO A 258 35.11 36.79 -8.19
C PRO A 258 34.26 37.36 -9.34
N LEU A 259 34.41 36.74 -10.51
CA LEU A 259 33.47 36.79 -11.63
C LEU A 259 32.11 36.24 -11.19
N VAL A 260 31.07 37.05 -11.39
CA VAL A 260 29.66 36.70 -11.17
C VAL A 260 29.24 35.65 -12.19
N LEU A 261 29.05 34.41 -11.75
CA LEU A 261 28.37 33.37 -12.52
C LEU A 261 26.86 33.65 -12.57
N PRO A 262 26.18 33.47 -13.71
CA PRO A 262 24.74 33.61 -13.79
C PRO A 262 24.07 32.56 -12.91
N SER A 263 23.26 33.05 -11.97
CA SER A 263 22.42 32.28 -11.06
C SER A 263 21.63 31.20 -11.80
N ALA A 264 21.80 29.95 -11.37
CA ALA A 264 20.91 28.84 -11.72
C ALA A 264 19.44 29.21 -11.48
N PRO A 265 18.48 28.71 -12.28
CA PRO A 265 17.07 29.07 -12.14
C PRO A 265 16.59 28.72 -10.74
N GLY A 266 16.21 29.78 -10.01
CA GLY A 266 15.84 29.70 -8.60
C GLY A 266 14.73 28.69 -8.38
N ARG A 267 14.96 27.76 -7.44
CA ARG A 267 13.85 27.15 -6.70
C ARG A 267 13.09 28.32 -6.06
N LEU A 268 11.96 28.68 -6.65
CA LEU A 268 11.01 29.65 -6.09
C LEU A 268 10.82 29.34 -4.61
N ARG A 269 11.43 30.18 -3.77
CA ARG A 269 11.22 30.24 -2.32
C ARG A 269 9.76 30.66 -2.16
N ARG A 270 8.84 29.69 -2.12
CA ARG A 270 7.38 29.94 -2.16
C ARG A 270 7.01 30.90 -1.03
N GLN A 271 6.38 32.01 -1.39
CA GLN A 271 5.96 33.01 -0.42
C GLN A 271 5.01 32.37 0.61
N PRO A 272 5.24 32.55 1.93
CA PRO A 272 4.39 32.02 2.99
C PRO A 272 2.90 32.39 2.87
N SER A 273 2.59 33.52 2.24
CA SER A 273 1.23 34.01 1.95
C SER A 273 0.42 33.03 1.09
N VAL A 274 1.04 32.46 0.05
CA VAL A 274 0.36 31.56 -0.90
C VAL A 274 -0.05 30.26 -0.24
N ILE A 275 0.81 29.68 0.60
CA ILE A 275 0.48 28.42 1.31
C ILE A 275 -0.64 28.65 2.33
N ARG A 276 -0.60 29.76 3.09
CA ARG A 276 -1.66 30.11 4.04
C ARG A 276 -3.02 30.25 3.35
N GLU A 277 -3.06 30.92 2.20
CA GLU A 277 -4.30 31.09 1.46
C GLU A 277 -4.85 29.75 0.93
N ARG A 278 -3.97 28.85 0.46
CA ARG A 278 -4.39 27.51 0.02
C ARG A 278 -4.95 26.68 1.17
N VAL A 279 -4.35 26.76 2.36
CA VAL A 279 -4.84 26.08 3.56
C VAL A 279 -6.20 26.66 3.98
N ARG A 280 -6.36 27.98 3.97
CA ARG A 280 -7.63 28.65 4.26
C ARG A 280 -8.74 28.18 3.33
N ARG A 281 -8.47 28.11 2.01
CA ARG A 281 -9.44 27.60 1.03
C ARG A 281 -9.78 26.13 1.26
N LEU A 282 -8.78 25.29 1.53
CA LEU A 282 -8.99 23.88 1.84
C LEU A 282 -9.86 23.69 3.08
N ARG A 283 -9.55 24.42 4.17
CA ARG A 283 -10.31 24.42 5.42
C ARG A 283 -11.75 24.86 5.21
N GLY A 284 -11.96 26.02 4.59
CA GLY A 284 -13.31 26.52 4.30
C GLY A 284 -14.12 25.62 3.36
N GLY A 285 -13.44 24.85 2.48
CA GLY A 285 -14.08 23.80 1.70
C GLY A 285 -14.58 22.63 2.57
N LEU A 286 -13.79 22.19 3.54
CA LEU A 286 -14.14 21.09 4.43
C LEU A 286 -15.23 21.48 5.43
N GLU A 287 -15.11 22.65 6.07
CA GLU A 287 -16.04 23.12 7.10
C GLU A 287 -17.44 23.40 6.53
N ARG A 288 -17.54 23.79 5.24
CA ARG A 288 -18.84 23.96 4.57
C ARG A 288 -19.62 22.65 4.40
N GLU A 289 -18.94 21.54 4.13
CA GLU A 289 -19.59 20.24 3.94
C GLU A 289 -19.69 19.43 5.25
N HIS A 290 -18.76 19.67 6.18
CA HIS A 290 -18.69 19.02 7.47
C HIS A 290 -18.51 20.06 8.58
N PRO A 291 -19.60 20.72 9.01
CA PRO A 291 -19.53 21.72 10.10
C PRO A 291 -19.08 21.13 11.45
N ASP A 292 -19.22 19.82 11.61
CA ASP A 292 -18.83 19.03 12.80
C ASP A 292 -17.36 18.58 12.77
N LEU A 293 -16.53 19.13 11.89
CA LEU A 293 -15.13 18.74 11.73
C LEU A 293 -14.32 19.00 13.01
N ASP A 294 -13.67 17.96 13.54
CA ASP A 294 -12.77 18.10 14.69
C ASP A 294 -11.51 18.88 14.30
N SER A 295 -11.44 20.15 14.69
CA SER A 295 -10.32 21.05 14.39
C SER A 295 -8.99 20.57 14.96
N ARG A 296 -9.01 19.75 16.02
CA ARG A 296 -7.82 19.12 16.61
C ARG A 296 -7.25 18.01 15.72
N VAL A 297 -8.11 17.34 14.97
CA VAL A 297 -7.68 16.35 13.96
C VAL A 297 -7.23 17.09 12.71
N PHE A 298 -8.06 17.97 12.17
CA PHE A 298 -7.77 18.68 10.92
C PHE A 298 -7.05 20.01 11.16
N THR A 299 -5.87 19.96 11.77
CA THR A 299 -5.03 21.14 12.05
C THR A 299 -4.48 21.77 10.77
N ASP A 300 -4.14 23.05 10.81
CA ASP A 300 -3.53 23.76 9.68
C ASP A 300 -2.22 23.11 9.21
N ASP A 301 -1.42 22.58 10.13
CA ASP A 301 -0.18 21.88 9.77
C ASP A 301 -0.47 20.58 9.03
N TYR A 302 -1.53 19.86 9.41
CA TYR A 302 -1.94 18.68 8.65
C TYR A 302 -2.43 19.05 7.26
N LEU A 303 -3.27 20.09 7.14
CA LEU A 303 -3.74 20.58 5.85
C LEU A 303 -2.59 21.04 4.95
N LYS A 304 -1.57 21.71 5.53
CA LYS A 304 -0.31 22.04 4.83
C LYS A 304 0.40 20.78 4.34
N ASN A 305 0.54 19.75 5.19
CA ASN A 305 1.18 18.49 4.82
C ASN A 305 0.43 17.79 3.68
N VAL A 306 -0.90 17.74 3.72
CA VAL A 306 -1.74 17.16 2.65
C VAL A 306 -1.54 17.89 1.32
N LEU A 307 -1.45 19.22 1.34
CA LEU A 307 -1.19 20.05 0.16
C LEU A 307 0.26 19.96 -0.33
N ALA A 308 1.21 19.63 0.55
CA ALA A 308 2.62 19.48 0.22
C ALA A 308 2.91 18.13 -0.48
N GLN A 309 2.01 17.15 -0.38
CA GLN A 309 2.19 15.87 -1.05
C GLN A 309 2.27 16.03 -2.58
N PRO A 310 3.04 15.18 -3.28
CA PRO A 310 3.12 15.20 -4.74
C PRO A 310 1.74 15.00 -5.39
N ASP A 311 1.51 15.70 -6.50
CA ASP A 311 0.34 15.48 -7.34
C ASP A 311 0.39 14.11 -8.04
N LYS A 312 -0.77 13.48 -8.24
CA LYS A 312 -0.88 12.15 -8.86
C LYS A 312 -0.45 12.18 -10.33
N LYS A 313 -0.78 13.26 -11.05
CA LYS A 313 -0.45 13.44 -12.48
C LYS A 313 0.97 13.98 -12.66
N ASN A 314 1.44 14.84 -11.73
CA ASN A 314 2.78 15.40 -11.80
C ASN A 314 3.50 15.40 -10.44
N ALA A 315 4.39 14.42 -10.24
CA ALA A 315 5.13 14.24 -8.99
C ALA A 315 6.06 15.42 -8.62
N THR A 316 6.36 16.32 -9.55
CA THR A 316 7.19 17.53 -9.30
C THR A 316 6.38 18.68 -8.71
N GLN A 317 5.05 18.62 -8.79
CA GLN A 317 4.15 19.67 -8.34
C GLN A 317 3.43 19.27 -7.05
N PRO A 318 3.11 20.26 -6.19
CA PRO A 318 2.27 20.03 -5.03
C PRO A 318 0.85 19.74 -5.51
N ARG A 319 0.17 18.86 -4.78
CA ARG A 319 -1.24 18.52 -4.97
C ARG A 319 -2.13 19.76 -5.06
N SER A 320 -3.12 19.76 -5.94
CA SER A 320 -4.11 20.84 -6.06
C SER A 320 -5.03 20.95 -4.82
N VAL A 321 -5.63 22.13 -4.60
CA VAL A 321 -6.57 22.32 -3.47
C VAL A 321 -7.82 21.47 -3.67
N GLY A 322 -8.38 21.42 -4.88
CA GLY A 322 -9.58 20.62 -5.18
C GLY A 322 -9.37 19.13 -4.92
N TYR A 323 -8.26 18.55 -5.39
CA TYR A 323 -7.96 17.14 -5.12
C TYR A 323 -7.73 16.88 -3.63
N ALA A 324 -7.03 17.77 -2.92
CA ALA A 324 -6.84 17.64 -1.48
C ALA A 324 -8.18 17.70 -0.72
N LEU A 325 -9.08 18.59 -1.13
CA LEU A 325 -10.42 18.73 -0.55
C LEU A 325 -11.24 17.45 -0.73
N GLU A 326 -11.36 16.95 -1.96
CA GLU A 326 -12.11 15.71 -2.22
C GLU A 326 -11.51 14.50 -1.49
N LYS A 327 -10.18 14.43 -1.41
CA LYS A 327 -9.52 13.37 -0.64
C LYS A 327 -9.89 13.41 0.85
N LEU A 328 -9.93 14.60 1.45
CA LEU A 328 -10.25 14.77 2.87
C LEU A 328 -11.75 14.61 3.16
N LYS A 329 -12.64 15.04 2.25
CA LYS A 329 -14.08 14.73 2.34
C LYS A 329 -14.34 13.24 2.34
N ASN A 330 -13.70 12.50 1.42
CA ASN A 330 -13.80 11.05 1.37
C ASN A 330 -13.26 10.39 2.65
N ALA A 331 -12.24 10.97 3.29
CA ALA A 331 -11.76 10.49 4.58
C ALA A 331 -12.80 10.68 5.69
N VAL A 332 -13.43 11.86 5.77
CA VAL A 332 -14.51 12.14 6.74
C VAL A 332 -15.71 11.23 6.52
N ARG A 333 -16.15 11.05 5.26
CA ARG A 333 -17.23 10.12 4.91
C ARG A 333 -16.89 8.68 5.31
N PHE A 334 -15.66 8.23 5.03
CA PHE A 334 -15.20 6.90 5.39
C PHE A 334 -15.21 6.68 6.91
N GLN A 335 -14.78 7.68 7.68
CA GLN A 335 -14.82 7.64 9.15
C GLN A 335 -16.27 7.57 9.66
N LYS A 336 -17.19 8.37 9.11
CA LYS A 336 -18.62 8.36 9.49
C LYS A 336 -19.33 7.03 9.14
N GLN A 337 -18.90 6.35 8.09
CA GLN A 337 -19.45 5.04 7.69
C GLN A 337 -18.96 3.88 8.56
N GLN A 338 -17.84 4.04 9.27
CA GLN A 338 -17.35 3.00 10.17
C GLN A 338 -18.21 2.98 11.44
N GLN A 339 -18.88 1.86 11.69
CA GLN A 339 -19.59 1.64 12.94
C GLN A 339 -18.54 1.44 14.05
N VAL A 340 -18.27 2.48 14.83
CA VAL A 340 -17.30 2.43 15.93
C VAL A 340 -17.92 1.65 17.09
N ARG A 341 -17.40 0.46 17.39
CA ARG A 341 -17.71 -0.23 18.64
C ARG A 341 -17.18 0.59 19.82
N PRO A 342 -17.87 0.54 20.96
CA PRO A 342 -17.37 1.15 22.18
C PRO A 342 -15.99 0.55 22.55
N PRO A 343 -15.02 1.35 23.00
CA PRO A 343 -13.66 0.88 23.34
C PRO A 343 -13.64 -0.29 24.33
N GLU A 344 -14.63 -0.37 25.21
CA GLU A 344 -14.82 -1.42 26.20
C GLU A 344 -14.95 -2.80 25.53
N GLU A 345 -15.64 -2.89 24.37
CA GLU A 345 -15.77 -4.13 23.60
C GLU A 345 -14.47 -4.55 22.90
N LEU A 346 -13.58 -3.60 22.63
CA LEU A 346 -12.30 -3.86 21.96
C LEU A 346 -11.17 -4.15 22.95
N THR A 347 -11.42 -3.96 24.24
CA THR A 347 -10.41 -4.12 25.30
C THR A 347 -9.86 -5.55 25.34
N GLU A 348 -10.70 -6.58 25.14
CA GLU A 348 -10.25 -7.99 25.11
C GLU A 348 -9.21 -8.25 24.00
N TYR A 349 -9.37 -7.62 22.83
CA TYR A 349 -8.43 -7.75 21.72
C TYR A 349 -7.08 -7.06 21.99
N LEU A 350 -7.12 -5.94 22.72
CA LEU A 350 -5.95 -5.16 23.06
C LEU A 350 -5.10 -5.79 24.18
N LYS A 351 -5.71 -6.53 25.12
CA LYS A 351 -5.04 -7.15 26.28
C LYS A 351 -3.74 -7.88 25.95
N THR A 352 -3.70 -8.54 24.79
CA THR A 352 -2.54 -9.30 24.33
C THR A 352 -1.27 -8.46 24.07
N GLY A 353 -1.38 -7.14 24.02
CA GLY A 353 -0.27 -6.26 23.64
C GLY A 353 0.10 -6.39 22.16
N SER A 354 -0.86 -6.78 21.31
CA SER A 354 -0.63 -6.92 19.88
C SER A 354 -0.60 -5.58 19.13
N LEU A 355 -1.12 -4.51 19.74
CA LEU A 355 -1.17 -3.17 19.16
C LEU A 355 -1.13 -2.10 20.27
N TYR A 356 -0.10 -1.24 20.31
CA TYR A 356 0.00 -0.19 21.32
C TYR A 356 0.96 0.94 20.92
N TRP A 357 0.80 2.13 21.50
CA TRP A 357 1.74 3.24 21.32
C TRP A 357 2.87 3.15 22.33
N TYR A 358 4.09 3.40 21.88
CA TYR A 358 5.25 3.50 22.79
C TYR A 358 6.38 4.31 22.16
N GLY A 359 6.73 5.42 22.82
CA GLY A 359 7.86 6.26 22.41
C GLY A 359 7.63 7.06 21.13
N TYR A 360 8.70 7.73 20.72
CA TYR A 360 8.74 8.62 19.57
C TYR A 360 9.97 8.31 18.73
N ASP A 361 9.91 8.55 17.43
CA ASP A 361 11.08 8.49 16.57
C ASP A 361 11.85 9.81 16.52
N THR A 362 13.01 9.83 15.89
CA THR A 362 13.87 11.03 15.78
C THR A 362 13.23 12.21 15.07
N HIS A 363 12.12 12.02 14.38
CA HIS A 363 11.34 13.09 13.77
C HIS A 363 10.27 13.65 14.73
N GLY A 364 10.13 13.07 15.92
CA GLY A 364 9.10 13.36 16.91
C GLY A 364 7.75 12.74 16.56
N ARG A 365 7.72 11.70 15.70
CA ARG A 365 6.46 10.98 15.39
C ARG A 365 6.22 9.93 16.46
N PRO A 366 5.00 9.82 17.03
CA PRO A 366 4.69 8.74 17.94
C PRO A 366 4.77 7.39 17.18
N VAL A 367 5.21 6.33 17.87
CA VAL A 367 5.43 5.02 17.28
C VAL A 367 4.34 4.04 17.71
N LEU A 368 3.59 3.53 16.74
CA LEU A 368 2.58 2.48 16.92
C LEU A 368 3.25 1.12 16.71
N TRP A 369 3.33 0.34 17.79
CA TRP A 369 3.88 -1.01 17.76
C TRP A 369 2.79 -2.01 17.38
N VAL A 370 3.11 -2.88 16.42
CA VAL A 370 2.24 -3.95 15.94
C VAL A 370 2.96 -5.27 16.13
N ARG A 371 2.36 -6.21 16.86
CA ARG A 371 2.92 -7.53 17.16
C ARG A 371 1.92 -8.60 16.72
N PRO A 372 1.86 -8.96 15.42
CA PRO A 372 0.90 -9.92 14.91
C PRO A 372 0.96 -11.26 15.64
N SER A 373 2.15 -11.71 16.04
CA SER A 373 2.36 -12.97 16.77
C SER A 373 1.66 -13.04 18.13
N LYS A 374 1.33 -11.89 18.74
CA LYS A 374 0.62 -11.81 20.02
C LYS A 374 -0.90 -11.87 19.88
N LYS A 375 -1.44 -11.77 18.66
CA LYS A 375 -2.89 -11.81 18.44
C LYS A 375 -3.45 -13.20 18.72
N ASP A 376 -4.63 -13.26 19.33
CA ASP A 376 -5.40 -14.49 19.44
C ASP A 376 -6.16 -14.76 18.11
N TYR A 377 -5.53 -15.55 17.24
CA TYR A 377 -6.12 -15.91 15.96
C TYR A 377 -7.33 -16.85 16.06
N SER A 378 -7.56 -17.47 17.23
CA SER A 378 -8.69 -18.39 17.46
C SER A 378 -10.00 -17.63 17.66
N LYS A 379 -9.95 -16.47 18.34
CA LYS A 379 -11.08 -15.54 18.57
C LYS A 379 -11.13 -14.38 17.57
N PHE A 380 -10.41 -14.49 16.46
CA PHE A 380 -10.23 -13.38 15.55
C PHE A 380 -11.53 -12.97 14.86
N SER A 381 -11.87 -11.69 14.99
CA SER A 381 -12.89 -11.02 14.20
C SER A 381 -12.22 -9.98 13.32
N LEU A 382 -12.41 -10.09 12.00
CA LEU A 382 -11.86 -9.11 11.05
C LEU A 382 -12.36 -7.70 11.36
N ASP A 383 -13.64 -7.57 11.68
CA ASP A 383 -14.27 -6.29 12.00
C ASP A 383 -13.70 -5.69 13.29
N ALA A 384 -13.66 -6.47 14.39
CA ALA A 384 -13.11 -5.99 15.66
C ALA A 384 -11.63 -5.56 15.52
N GLU A 385 -10.85 -6.31 14.75
CA GLU A 385 -9.44 -5.99 14.50
C GLU A 385 -9.29 -4.69 13.70
N LEU A 386 -10.07 -4.49 12.64
CA LEU A 386 -10.02 -3.25 11.86
C LEU A 386 -10.47 -2.05 12.71
N GLN A 387 -11.51 -2.21 13.52
CA GLN A 387 -11.96 -1.17 14.43
C GLN A 387 -10.93 -0.85 15.51
N MET A 388 -10.24 -1.85 16.05
CA MET A 388 -9.13 -1.67 16.99
C MET A 388 -7.99 -0.86 16.36
N HIS A 389 -7.61 -1.13 15.11
CA HIS A 389 -6.58 -0.33 14.42
C HIS A 389 -7.05 1.11 14.20
N ASN A 390 -8.30 1.29 13.78
CA ASN A 390 -8.84 2.63 13.59
C ASN A 390 -8.88 3.40 14.90
N LEU A 391 -9.37 2.79 15.99
CA LEU A 391 -9.40 3.37 17.33
C LEU A 391 -8.01 3.81 17.80
N MET A 392 -7.02 2.93 17.67
CA MET A 392 -5.64 3.22 18.11
C MET A 392 -5.01 4.34 17.28
N ILE A 393 -5.25 4.37 15.97
CA ILE A 393 -4.77 5.45 15.10
C ILE A 393 -5.46 6.77 15.43
N ASP A 394 -6.79 6.78 15.58
CA ASP A 394 -7.58 7.95 15.96
C ASP A 394 -7.10 8.53 17.29
N TYR A 395 -6.88 7.65 18.28
CA TYR A 395 -6.34 8.02 19.57
C TYR A 395 -4.96 8.67 19.46
N GLY A 396 -4.06 8.08 18.67
CA GLY A 396 -2.71 8.63 18.44
C GLY A 396 -2.75 10.01 17.77
N ILE A 397 -3.63 10.18 16.78
CA ILE A 397 -3.81 11.46 16.08
C ILE A 397 -4.32 12.55 17.02
N ARG A 398 -5.30 12.23 17.88
CA ARG A 398 -5.93 13.22 18.77
C ARG A 398 -5.07 13.57 20.00
N ASN A 399 -4.31 12.61 20.51
CA ASN A 399 -3.66 12.75 21.81
C ASN A 399 -2.14 12.76 21.76
N LEU A 400 -1.50 12.15 20.75
CA LEU A 400 -0.05 11.90 20.77
C LEU A 400 0.72 12.72 19.74
N LEU A 401 0.06 13.19 18.69
CA LEU A 401 0.64 14.19 17.79
C LEU A 401 0.80 15.53 18.52
N HIS A 402 1.85 16.25 18.16
CA HIS A 402 2.18 17.55 18.74
C HIS A 402 2.54 18.56 17.63
N ASP A 403 2.80 19.81 18.00
CA ASP A 403 3.03 20.90 17.07
C ASP A 403 4.05 20.56 15.97
N LYS A 404 3.70 20.89 14.73
CA LYS A 404 4.45 20.62 13.49
C LYS A 404 4.61 19.14 13.10
N VAL A 405 4.23 18.18 13.96
CA VAL A 405 4.25 16.75 13.64
C VAL A 405 2.84 16.27 13.32
N THR A 406 2.61 15.97 12.04
CA THR A 406 1.28 15.59 11.54
C THR A 406 1.16 14.10 11.21
N THR A 407 2.24 13.35 11.41
CA THR A 407 2.35 11.94 11.00
C THR A 407 2.83 11.06 12.13
N PHE A 408 2.51 9.78 12.06
CA PHE A 408 2.96 8.75 13.01
C PHE A 408 3.82 7.70 12.30
N CYS A 409 4.53 6.90 13.09
CA CYS A 409 5.32 5.76 12.62
C CYS A 409 4.64 4.45 13.03
N ILE A 410 4.74 3.42 12.19
CA ILE A 410 4.36 2.04 12.55
C ILE A 410 5.63 1.20 12.64
N CYS A 411 5.82 0.47 13.74
CA CYS A 411 6.86 -0.55 13.86
C CYS A 411 6.21 -1.92 14.10
N ALA A 412 6.37 -2.84 13.15
CA ALA A 412 5.78 -4.17 13.19
C ALA A 412 6.85 -5.23 13.50
N ASP A 413 6.70 -5.92 14.63
CA ASP A 413 7.48 -7.10 14.99
C ASP A 413 6.93 -8.32 14.23
N THR A 414 7.69 -8.78 13.25
CA THR A 414 7.32 -9.96 12.46
C THR A 414 8.12 -11.20 12.83
N GLY A 415 8.95 -11.19 13.87
CA GLY A 415 9.90 -12.28 14.14
C GLY A 415 9.23 -13.64 14.30
N ALA A 416 8.13 -13.67 15.06
CA ALA A 416 7.32 -14.88 15.29
C ALA A 416 6.11 -15.00 14.34
N MET A 417 6.02 -14.19 13.28
CA MET A 417 4.87 -14.20 12.37
C MET A 417 4.93 -15.38 11.38
N GLY A 418 3.93 -16.26 11.44
CA GLY A 418 3.78 -17.39 10.51
C GLY A 418 2.89 -17.08 9.29
N LEU A 419 2.94 -17.94 8.26
CA LEU A 419 2.10 -17.80 7.07
C LEU A 419 0.60 -17.96 7.35
N THR A 420 0.23 -18.74 8.38
CA THR A 420 -1.16 -18.93 8.81
C THR A 420 -1.79 -17.66 9.40
N GLN A 421 -0.96 -16.73 9.85
CA GLN A 421 -1.36 -15.45 10.42
C GLN A 421 -1.56 -14.35 9.36
N VAL A 422 -1.15 -14.61 8.12
CA VAL A 422 -1.30 -13.69 6.98
C VAL A 422 -2.73 -13.77 6.44
N ARG A 423 -3.52 -12.71 6.70
CA ARG A 423 -4.90 -12.60 6.20
C ARG A 423 -5.03 -11.45 5.20
N PRO A 424 -5.27 -11.72 3.90
CA PRO A 424 -5.38 -10.67 2.88
C PRO A 424 -6.47 -9.63 3.16
N SER A 425 -7.61 -10.07 3.72
CA SER A 425 -8.71 -9.19 4.10
C SER A 425 -8.33 -8.19 5.18
N LEU A 426 -7.61 -8.63 6.21
CA LEU A 426 -7.08 -7.76 7.26
C LEU A 426 -6.08 -6.76 6.70
N MET A 427 -5.11 -7.22 5.90
CA MET A 427 -4.09 -6.34 5.32
C MET A 427 -4.70 -5.28 4.41
N ARG A 428 -5.72 -5.64 3.61
CA ARG A 428 -6.47 -4.70 2.78
C ARG A 428 -7.28 -3.70 3.62
N GLY A 429 -7.90 -4.16 4.70
CA GLY A 429 -8.62 -3.29 5.62
C GLY A 429 -7.69 -2.28 6.31
N ILE A 430 -6.53 -2.72 6.81
CA ILE A 430 -5.52 -1.83 7.40
C ILE A 430 -5.00 -0.82 6.36
N LEU A 431 -4.73 -1.27 5.13
CA LEU A 431 -4.37 -0.37 4.04
C LEU A 431 -5.44 0.69 3.80
N ASN A 432 -6.72 0.31 3.79
CA ASN A 432 -7.84 1.24 3.64
C ASN A 432 -7.91 2.23 4.81
N ILE A 433 -7.70 1.81 6.05
CA ILE A 433 -7.66 2.73 7.21
C ILE A 433 -6.55 3.78 7.00
N VAL A 434 -5.34 3.35 6.67
CA VAL A 434 -4.20 4.26 6.54
C VAL A 434 -4.27 5.16 5.29
N THR A 435 -4.93 4.71 4.22
CA THR A 435 -4.99 5.47 2.96
C THR A 435 -6.27 6.26 2.75
N LYS A 436 -7.40 5.77 3.26
CA LYS A 436 -8.73 6.37 3.10
C LYS A 436 -9.17 7.10 4.37
N ALA A 437 -9.12 6.47 5.55
CA ALA A 437 -9.53 7.11 6.79
C ALA A 437 -8.52 8.17 7.25
N HIS A 438 -7.22 7.88 7.10
CA HIS A 438 -6.12 8.71 7.62
C HIS A 438 -5.10 9.10 6.54
N PRO A 439 -5.54 9.71 5.43
CA PRO A 439 -4.68 9.95 4.30
C PRO A 439 -3.48 10.81 4.68
N ASP A 440 -2.30 10.42 4.18
CA ASP A 440 -1.04 11.16 4.37
C ASP A 440 -0.58 11.29 5.84
N ARG A 441 -1.17 10.51 6.78
CA ARG A 441 -0.77 10.45 8.20
C ARG A 441 0.33 9.44 8.53
N LEU A 442 0.52 8.41 7.70
CA LEU A 442 1.65 7.51 7.90
C LEU A 442 2.94 8.20 7.45
N GLY A 443 3.89 8.37 8.37
CA GLY A 443 5.21 8.94 8.11
C GLY A 443 6.20 7.88 7.64
N ALA A 444 6.25 6.75 8.36
CA ALA A 444 7.10 5.61 8.06
C ALA A 444 6.46 4.31 8.60
N LEU A 445 6.82 3.18 7.98
CA LEU A 445 6.50 1.85 8.48
C LEU A 445 7.77 1.02 8.46
N TYR A 446 8.16 0.49 9.60
CA TYR A 446 9.25 -0.47 9.76
C TYR A 446 8.63 -1.82 10.06
N ALA A 447 9.00 -2.85 9.31
CA ALA A 447 8.52 -4.21 9.54
C ALA A 447 9.69 -5.18 9.52
N GLY A 448 9.90 -5.90 10.62
CA GLY A 448 10.95 -6.89 10.72
C GLY A 448 10.98 -7.63 12.04
N PRO A 449 11.90 -8.59 12.20
CA PRO A 449 12.87 -9.03 11.19
C PRO A 449 12.19 -9.70 9.98
N VAL A 450 12.79 -9.54 8.80
CA VAL A 450 12.25 -10.06 7.54
C VAL A 450 12.21 -11.59 7.54
N ASN A 451 11.00 -12.13 7.40
CA ASN A 451 10.76 -13.57 7.30
C ASN A 451 9.93 -13.90 6.04
N PRO A 452 9.74 -15.18 5.69
CA PRO A 452 8.95 -15.57 4.53
C PRO A 452 7.51 -15.02 4.53
N ALA A 453 6.85 -15.00 5.69
CA ALA A 453 5.49 -14.48 5.81
C ALA A 453 5.41 -12.98 5.49
N LEU A 454 6.35 -12.17 6.00
CA LEU A 454 6.44 -10.74 5.67
C LEU A 454 6.74 -10.52 4.18
N LYS A 455 7.63 -11.31 3.58
CA LYS A 455 7.89 -11.25 2.13
C LYS A 455 6.61 -11.52 1.32
N THR A 456 5.82 -12.51 1.73
CA THR A 456 4.52 -12.82 1.10
C THR A 456 3.53 -11.66 1.25
N VAL A 457 3.40 -11.09 2.46
CA VAL A 457 2.54 -9.92 2.71
C VAL A 457 2.96 -8.75 1.82
N HIS A 458 4.25 -8.45 1.77
CA HIS A 458 4.78 -7.35 0.96
C HIS A 458 4.50 -7.58 -0.53
N ALA A 459 4.76 -8.79 -1.06
CA ALA A 459 4.48 -9.12 -2.45
C ALA A 459 2.98 -8.94 -2.78
N MET A 460 2.09 -9.48 -1.94
CA MET A 460 0.64 -9.37 -2.10
C MET A 460 0.14 -7.91 -2.07
N MET A 461 0.68 -7.10 -1.16
CA MET A 461 0.22 -5.72 -0.96
C MET A 461 0.85 -4.73 -1.95
N SER A 462 2.02 -5.05 -2.51
CA SER A 462 2.78 -4.12 -3.36
C SER A 462 2.00 -3.62 -4.58
N SER A 463 1.14 -4.46 -5.17
CA SER A 463 0.32 -4.13 -6.34
C SER A 463 -0.88 -3.23 -6.03
N VAL A 464 -1.45 -3.36 -4.83
CA VAL A 464 -2.61 -2.58 -4.36
C VAL A 464 -2.17 -1.26 -3.73
N MET A 465 -0.94 -1.19 -3.25
CA MET A 465 -0.42 -0.05 -2.51
C MET A 465 -0.07 1.14 -3.43
N PRO A 466 -0.53 2.37 -3.10
CA PRO A 466 -0.09 3.58 -3.80
C PRO A 466 1.44 3.76 -3.70
N ALA A 467 2.08 4.25 -4.77
CA ALA A 467 3.53 4.43 -4.82
C ALA A 467 4.09 5.28 -3.66
N ASN A 468 3.35 6.32 -3.25
CA ASN A 468 3.73 7.17 -2.13
C ASN A 468 3.77 6.41 -0.79
N LEU A 469 2.89 5.43 -0.60
CA LEU A 469 2.89 4.61 0.61
C LEU A 469 3.98 3.55 0.57
N ARG A 470 4.20 2.94 -0.60
CA ARG A 470 5.24 1.92 -0.81
C ARG A 470 6.64 2.44 -0.44
N ARG A 471 6.95 3.70 -0.76
CA ARG A 471 8.22 4.35 -0.41
C ARG A 471 8.43 4.59 1.09
N LYS A 472 7.38 4.46 1.91
CA LYS A 472 7.44 4.64 3.37
C LYS A 472 7.66 3.32 4.11
N ILE A 473 7.62 2.19 3.40
CA ILE A 473 7.81 0.87 3.97
C ILE A 473 9.28 0.51 3.94
N ASN A 474 9.81 0.21 5.12
CA ASN A 474 11.16 -0.27 5.35
C ASN A 474 11.05 -1.70 5.89
N LEU A 475 11.59 -2.65 5.13
CA LEU A 475 11.65 -4.05 5.56
C LEU A 475 12.99 -4.26 6.25
N CYS A 476 12.95 -4.49 7.56
CA CYS A 476 14.14 -4.58 8.40
C CYS A 476 14.65 -6.03 8.40
N SER A 477 15.83 -6.26 7.85
CA SER A 477 16.44 -7.61 7.87
C SER A 477 16.97 -7.92 9.26
N ASP A 478 17.62 -6.94 9.88
CA ASP A 478 18.00 -6.95 11.28
C ASP A 478 17.30 -5.77 11.96
N ALA A 479 16.18 -6.05 12.61
CA ALA A 479 15.38 -5.01 13.25
C ALA A 479 16.16 -4.21 14.31
N ARG A 480 17.17 -4.82 14.95
CA ARG A 480 18.01 -4.15 15.94
C ARG A 480 18.89 -3.09 15.29
N GLU A 481 19.58 -3.44 14.21
CA GLU A 481 20.46 -2.52 13.51
C GLU A 481 19.68 -1.50 12.66
N ASP A 482 18.61 -1.94 12.00
CA ASP A 482 17.81 -1.08 11.13
C ASP A 482 17.03 0.00 11.90
N LEU A 483 16.70 -0.24 13.18
CA LEU A 483 16.04 0.73 14.06
C LEU A 483 17.02 1.60 14.86
N LYS A 484 18.32 1.31 14.77
CA LYS A 484 19.37 2.03 15.49
C LYS A 484 19.38 3.51 15.12
N GLY A 485 19.32 4.37 16.12
CA GLY A 485 19.28 5.83 15.92
C GLY A 485 18.01 6.36 15.26
N LEU A 486 16.98 5.52 15.02
CA LEU A 486 15.68 5.97 14.52
C LEU A 486 14.69 6.30 15.63
N LEU A 487 14.85 5.68 16.80
CA LEU A 487 13.97 5.87 17.95
C LEU A 487 14.59 6.87 18.94
N LEU A 488 13.78 7.76 19.52
CA LEU A 488 14.21 8.69 20.56
C LEU A 488 14.29 7.96 21.90
N PRO A 489 15.49 7.86 22.52
CA PRO A 489 15.63 7.29 23.84
C PRO A 489 14.93 8.15 24.91
N PRO A 490 14.55 7.54 26.06
CA PRO A 490 14.12 8.26 27.26
C PRO A 490 15.08 9.37 27.69
N GLU A 491 14.58 10.40 28.40
CA GLU A 491 15.48 11.36 29.06
C GLU A 491 16.30 10.64 30.14
N GLY A 492 17.61 10.87 30.16
CA GLY A 492 18.54 10.19 31.07
C GLY A 492 19.21 8.93 30.50
N ASP A 493 18.66 8.32 29.44
CA ASP A 493 19.23 7.11 28.81
C ASP A 493 20.19 7.41 27.63
N ILE A 494 20.49 8.69 27.38
CA ILE A 494 21.46 9.11 26.36
C ILE A 494 22.88 8.97 26.93
N THR A 495 23.30 7.72 27.15
CA THR A 495 24.71 7.43 27.43
C THR A 495 25.43 7.12 26.11
N PRO A 496 26.61 7.73 25.86
CA PRO A 496 27.44 7.37 24.71
C PRO A 496 27.68 5.84 24.70
N GLY A 497 27.26 5.17 23.64
CA GLY A 497 27.38 3.71 23.49
C GLY A 497 26.11 2.90 23.76
N ASN A 498 25.00 3.50 24.20
CA ASN A 498 23.71 2.80 24.36
C ASN A 498 22.75 3.07 23.19
N GLU A 499 23.22 2.84 21.97
CA GLU A 499 22.47 3.13 20.72
C GLU A 499 21.21 2.26 20.53
N TYR A 500 21.04 1.25 21.38
CA TYR A 500 19.92 0.31 21.39
C TYR A 500 18.94 0.56 22.55
N ALA A 501 19.17 1.58 23.39
CA ALA A 501 18.36 1.90 24.57
C ALA A 501 16.89 2.18 24.28
N ALA A 502 16.58 2.59 23.05
CA ALA A 502 15.23 2.90 22.61
C ALA A 502 14.54 1.74 21.90
N ILE A 503 15.28 0.66 21.59
CA ILE A 503 14.78 -0.48 20.83
C ILE A 503 14.23 -1.53 21.81
N PRO A 504 13.04 -2.10 21.55
CA PRO A 504 12.44 -3.07 22.43
C PRO A 504 13.27 -4.35 22.54
N ASP A 505 13.23 -5.00 23.71
CA ASP A 505 13.86 -6.30 23.98
C ASP A 505 13.47 -7.38 22.96
N PHE A 506 12.20 -7.43 22.54
CA PHE A 506 11.69 -8.39 21.57
C PHE A 506 12.16 -8.14 20.12
N LEU A 507 12.84 -7.02 19.86
CA LEU A 507 13.55 -6.76 18.59
C LEU A 507 15.07 -6.72 18.78
N GLY A 508 15.58 -7.27 19.88
CA GLY A 508 17.02 -7.37 20.15
C GLY A 508 17.65 -6.13 20.77
N GLY A 509 16.83 -5.13 21.16
CA GLY A 509 17.29 -3.99 21.95
C GLY A 509 17.30 -4.28 23.46
N THR A 510 17.37 -3.23 24.27
CA THR A 510 17.41 -3.33 25.73
C THR A 510 16.18 -2.72 26.42
N LYS A 511 15.29 -2.07 25.67
CA LYS A 511 14.14 -1.39 26.27
C LYS A 511 13.03 -2.38 26.58
N SER A 512 12.68 -2.49 27.85
CA SER A 512 11.41 -3.11 28.23
C SER A 512 10.26 -2.14 27.96
N HIS A 513 9.14 -2.66 27.47
CA HIS A 513 7.89 -1.90 27.32
C HIS A 513 6.91 -2.19 28.46
N ALA A 514 7.36 -2.75 29.58
CA ALA A 514 6.51 -3.17 30.69
C ALA A 514 5.64 -2.02 31.27
N GLU A 515 6.02 -0.75 31.08
CA GLU A 515 5.31 0.40 31.62
C GLU A 515 3.88 0.54 31.10
N VAL A 516 3.57 -0.02 29.92
CA VAL A 516 2.22 0.02 29.32
C VAL A 516 1.38 -1.22 29.60
N PHE A 517 1.90 -2.14 30.43
CA PHE A 517 1.23 -3.37 30.84
C PHE A 517 0.88 -3.33 32.34
N ASP A 518 -0.20 -3.99 32.72
CA ASP A 518 -0.58 -4.15 34.12
C ASP A 518 0.28 -5.24 34.81
N GLU A 519 -0.01 -5.48 36.09
CA GLU A 519 0.73 -6.46 36.91
C GLU A 519 0.53 -7.91 36.42
N ASN A 520 -0.55 -8.18 35.67
CA ASN A 520 -0.83 -9.47 35.06
C ASN A 520 -0.13 -9.64 33.70
N GLY A 521 0.52 -8.58 33.19
CA GLY A 521 1.10 -8.53 31.85
C GLY A 521 0.07 -8.26 30.75
N ASP A 522 -1.16 -7.91 31.11
CA ASP A 522 -2.18 -7.47 30.15
C ASP A 522 -1.94 -6.01 29.78
N PHE A 523 -2.17 -5.68 28.51
CA PHE A 523 -2.07 -4.30 28.04
C PHE A 523 -3.08 -3.40 28.77
N SER A 524 -2.59 -2.27 29.30
CA SER A 524 -3.41 -1.26 29.95
C SER A 524 -3.43 0.02 29.13
N PHE A 525 -4.61 0.35 28.59
CA PHE A 525 -4.81 1.59 27.83
C PHE A 525 -4.51 2.83 28.68
N GLN A 526 -4.86 2.81 29.96
CA GLN A 526 -4.61 3.91 30.89
C GLN A 526 -3.10 4.12 31.10
N LYS A 527 -2.35 3.05 31.41
CA LYS A 527 -0.90 3.16 31.59
C LYS A 527 -0.20 3.63 30.31
N MET A 528 -0.65 3.13 29.16
CA MET A 528 -0.18 3.59 27.85
C MET A 528 -0.45 5.07 27.62
N HIS A 529 -1.63 5.57 28.00
CA HIS A 529 -1.95 7.00 27.93
C HIS A 529 -1.03 7.84 28.81
N GLU A 530 -0.92 7.50 30.09
CA GLU A 530 -0.11 8.23 31.07
C GLU A 530 1.36 8.28 30.62
N PHE A 531 1.92 7.14 30.23
CA PHE A 531 3.29 7.05 29.71
C PHE A 531 3.48 7.92 28.46
N MET A 532 2.59 7.80 27.47
CA MET A 532 2.75 8.51 26.21
C MET A 532 2.55 10.02 26.33
N VAL A 533 1.69 10.50 27.23
CA VAL A 533 1.51 11.93 27.48
C VAL A 533 2.76 12.55 28.10
N VAL A 534 3.38 11.87 29.07
CA VAL A 534 4.66 12.30 29.65
C VAL A 534 5.73 12.38 28.57
N ARG A 535 5.90 11.30 27.79
CA ARG A 535 6.89 11.25 26.70
C ARG A 535 6.63 12.30 25.62
N ARG A 536 5.38 12.57 25.28
CA ARG A 536 5.01 13.64 24.33
C ARG A 536 5.53 14.99 24.82
N ASN A 537 5.31 15.30 26.09
CA ASN A 537 5.71 16.57 26.66
C ASN A 537 7.24 16.70 26.65
N GLU A 538 7.99 15.67 27.01
CA GLU A 538 9.47 15.65 26.92
C GLU A 538 9.95 15.95 25.48
N VAL A 539 9.35 15.30 24.47
CA VAL A 539 9.70 15.54 23.06
C VAL A 539 9.42 16.98 22.62
N ILE A 540 8.36 17.61 23.15
CA ILE A 540 8.05 19.02 22.89
C ILE A 540 9.12 19.93 23.51
N HIS A 541 9.53 19.66 24.76
CA HIS A 541 10.54 20.47 25.45
C HIS A 541 11.90 20.40 24.74
N ARG A 542 12.37 19.20 24.39
CA ARG A 542 13.65 19.00 23.67
C ARG A 542 13.77 19.71 22.31
N LYS A 543 12.64 20.09 21.68
CA LYS A 543 12.64 20.81 20.40
C LYS A 543 12.66 22.32 20.56
N ASN A 544 12.38 22.82 21.77
CA ASN A 544 12.37 24.24 22.08
C ASN A 544 13.72 24.71 22.67
N ASP A 545 14.46 23.78 23.27
CA ASP A 545 15.89 23.93 23.61
C ASP A 545 16.78 23.74 22.37
#